data_AF-A0A2S5GQG4-F1
#
_entry.id   AF-A0A2S5GQG4-F1
#
_cell.length_a   1.000
_cell.length_b   1.000
_cell.length_c   1.000
_cell.angle_alpha   90.00
_cell.angle_beta   90.00
_cell.angle_gamma   90.00
#
_symmetry.space_group_name_H-M   'P 1'
#
loop_
_entity.id
_entity.type
_entity.pdbx_description
1 polymer ?
#
loop_
_entity_poly.entity_id
_entity_poly.type
_entity_poly.pdbx_seq_one_letter_code
_entity_poly.pdbx_strand_id
1 'polypeptide(L)'
;MTRKNLLIVALVFIAFILLTALFWRQQFAHNPPSLRGMIEDPVGNDAHVYGESPRQDALAQRALLADAQRGNPDAQYVQAMILEQTDMKAALHWYEAAAAQGLEAAIERLQQLRGDAAPR
;
A
#
# COMPACT_ATOMS: atom_id res chain seq x y z
N MET A 1 35.23 -31.68 -4.71
CA MET A 1 33.77 -31.79 -4.95
C MET A 1 33.52 -32.28 -6.36
N THR A 2 32.64 -33.26 -6.56
CA THR A 2 32.29 -33.77 -7.91
C THR A 2 31.12 -32.95 -8.50
N ARG A 3 31.08 -32.80 -9.83
CA ARG A 3 29.99 -32.08 -10.55
C ARG A 3 28.58 -32.55 -10.14
N LYS A 4 28.46 -33.85 -9.85
CA LYS A 4 27.21 -34.49 -9.40
C LYS A 4 26.77 -34.00 -8.00
N ASN A 5 27.70 -33.83 -7.06
CA ASN A 5 27.38 -33.29 -5.73
C ASN A 5 26.98 -31.82 -5.80
N LEU A 6 27.58 -31.06 -6.72
CA LEU A 6 27.25 -29.66 -6.94
C LEU A 6 25.82 -29.48 -7.49
N LEU A 7 25.41 -30.36 -8.42
CA LEU A 7 24.04 -30.40 -8.93
C LEU A 7 23.02 -30.76 -7.85
N ILE A 8 23.33 -31.74 -6.99
CA ILE A 8 22.43 -32.14 -5.90
C ILE A 8 22.25 -31.00 -4.90
N VAL A 9 23.34 -30.33 -4.49
CA VAL A 9 23.27 -29.19 -3.57
C VAL A 9 22.45 -28.05 -4.17
N ALA A 10 22.64 -27.74 -5.45
CA ALA A 10 21.86 -26.72 -6.15
C ALA A 10 20.36 -27.06 -6.16
N LEU A 11 19.99 -28.32 -6.46
CA LEU A 11 18.59 -28.74 -6.46
C LEU A 11 17.95 -28.67 -5.07
N VAL A 12 18.67 -29.08 -4.02
CA VAL A 12 18.19 -28.98 -2.63
C VAL A 12 18.00 -27.52 -2.24
N PHE A 13 18.93 -26.64 -2.62
CA PHE A 13 18.85 -25.22 -2.34
C PHE A 13 17.65 -24.57 -3.05
N ILE A 14 17.44 -24.89 -4.33
CA ILE A 14 16.26 -24.43 -5.09
C ILE A 14 14.97 -24.94 -4.44
N ALA A 15 14.91 -26.23 -4.07
CA ALA A 15 13.75 -26.80 -3.40
C ALA A 15 13.45 -26.10 -2.07
N PHE A 16 14.48 -25.78 -1.27
CA PHE A 16 14.33 -25.02 -0.03
C PHE A 16 13.77 -23.61 -0.26
N ILE A 17 14.27 -22.88 -1.28
CA ILE A 17 13.73 -21.56 -1.66
C ILE A 17 12.27 -21.66 -2.09
N LEU A 18 11.92 -22.68 -2.89
CA LEU A 18 10.55 -22.88 -3.34
C LEU A 18 9.61 -23.20 -2.16
N LEU A 19 10.01 -24.10 -1.27
CA LEU A 19 9.22 -24.47 -0.09
C LEU A 19 9.03 -23.30 0.86
N THR A 20 10.06 -22.49 1.09
CA THR A 20 9.95 -21.29 1.93
C THR A 20 9.03 -20.24 1.29
N ALA A 21 9.15 -19.99 -0.02
CA ALA A 21 8.24 -19.10 -0.73
C ALA A 21 6.79 -19.60 -0.70
N LEU A 22 6.56 -20.91 -0.87
CA LEU A 22 5.24 -21.53 -0.79
C LEU A 22 4.66 -21.44 0.63
N PHE A 23 5.48 -21.66 1.67
CA PHE A 23 5.08 -21.55 3.06
C PHE A 23 4.58 -20.13 3.37
N TRP A 24 5.36 -19.10 3.03
CA TRP A 24 4.94 -17.71 3.22
C TRP A 24 3.68 -17.38 2.42
N ARG A 25 3.58 -17.84 1.16
CA ARG A 25 2.38 -17.66 0.34
C ARG A 25 1.14 -18.29 0.98
N GLN A 26 1.28 -19.49 1.54
CA GLN A 26 0.19 -20.20 2.19
C GLN A 26 -0.22 -19.52 3.49
N GLN A 27 0.75 -19.06 4.31
CA GLN A 27 0.51 -18.35 5.55
C GLN A 27 -0.29 -17.06 5.32
N PHE A 28 0.13 -16.21 4.38
CA PHE A 28 -0.60 -14.98 4.06
C PHE A 28 -1.94 -15.21 3.35
N ALA A 29 -2.16 -16.39 2.76
CA ALA A 29 -3.44 -16.74 2.14
C ALA A 29 -4.49 -17.25 3.13
N HIS A 30 -4.06 -17.84 4.26
CA HIS A 30 -4.94 -18.49 5.25
C HIS A 30 -4.86 -17.87 6.64
N ASN A 31 -4.02 -16.85 6.86
CA ASN A 31 -4.05 -16.10 8.10
C ASN A 31 -5.45 -15.48 8.24
N PRO A 32 -6.13 -15.73 9.37
CA PRO A 32 -7.47 -15.21 9.61
C PRO A 32 -7.42 -13.68 9.58
N PRO A 33 -8.58 -13.04 9.29
CA PRO A 33 -8.67 -11.60 9.31
C PRO A 33 -8.17 -11.06 10.66
N SER A 34 -7.64 -9.85 10.66
CA SER A 34 -7.21 -9.15 11.88
C SER A 34 -8.26 -9.32 12.98
N LEU A 35 -7.81 -9.42 14.25
CA LEU A 35 -8.68 -9.60 15.42
C LEU A 35 -9.77 -8.50 15.55
N ARG A 36 -9.75 -7.48 14.68
CA ARG A 36 -10.85 -6.55 14.41
C ARG A 36 -12.18 -7.26 14.21
N GLY A 37 -12.25 -8.40 13.51
CA GLY A 37 -13.51 -9.14 13.35
C GLY A 37 -14.11 -9.69 14.66
N MET A 38 -13.32 -9.71 15.75
CA MET A 38 -13.76 -10.10 17.09
C MET A 38 -14.18 -8.91 17.97
N ILE A 39 -13.93 -7.68 17.52
CA ILE A 39 -14.34 -6.44 18.18
C ILE A 39 -15.48 -5.88 17.32
N GLU A 40 -16.68 -5.71 17.87
CA GLU A 40 -17.75 -4.96 17.19
C GLU A 40 -17.29 -3.50 17.02
N ASP A 41 -16.54 -3.23 15.95
CA ASP A 41 -16.04 -1.90 15.65
C ASP A 41 -17.11 -1.14 14.83
N PRO A 42 -17.40 0.14 15.16
CA PRO A 42 -18.48 0.92 14.54
C PRO A 42 -18.19 1.35 13.09
N VAL A 43 -16.97 1.15 12.62
CA VAL A 43 -16.56 1.43 11.25
C VAL A 43 -16.77 0.14 10.48
N GLY A 44 -17.84 0.09 9.69
CA GLY A 44 -18.37 -1.12 9.05
C GLY A 44 -17.32 -2.03 8.41
N ASN A 45 -17.67 -3.30 8.33
CA ASN A 45 -16.87 -4.47 7.90
C ASN A 45 -16.19 -4.36 6.51
N ASP A 46 -16.38 -3.25 5.81
CA ASP A 46 -15.90 -2.97 4.45
C ASP A 46 -14.58 -2.19 4.41
N ALA A 47 -14.09 -1.69 5.56
CA ALA A 47 -12.84 -0.93 5.62
C ALA A 47 -11.61 -1.85 5.58
N HIS A 48 -10.96 -1.95 4.42
CA HIS A 48 -9.69 -2.69 4.23
C HIS A 48 -8.55 -2.08 5.07
N VAL A 49 -7.83 -2.94 5.80
CA VAL A 49 -6.67 -2.54 6.61
C VAL A 49 -5.38 -2.85 5.85
N TYR A 50 -4.59 -1.81 5.60
CA TYR A 50 -3.29 -1.95 4.94
C TYR A 50 -2.30 -2.81 5.75
N GLY A 51 -1.58 -3.70 5.08
CA GLY A 51 -0.53 -4.54 5.67
C GLY A 51 -1.00 -5.92 6.13
N GLU A 52 -2.30 -6.18 6.12
CA GLU A 52 -2.87 -7.48 6.51
C GLU A 52 -2.66 -8.54 5.41
N SER A 53 -2.79 -8.13 4.15
CA SER A 53 -2.60 -9.00 3.00
C SER A 53 -2.07 -8.20 1.82
N PRO A 54 -0.85 -8.49 1.31
CA PRO A 54 -0.29 -7.78 0.16
C PRO A 54 -1.20 -7.79 -1.07
N ARG A 55 -2.02 -8.85 -1.23
CA ARG A 55 -2.99 -8.93 -2.32
C ARG A 55 -4.16 -7.98 -2.12
N GLN A 56 -4.72 -7.92 -0.92
CA GLN A 56 -5.83 -7.00 -0.63
C GLN A 56 -5.34 -5.55 -0.63
N ASP A 57 -4.14 -5.27 -0.12
CA ASP A 57 -3.51 -3.95 -0.19
C ASP A 57 -3.35 -3.48 -1.64
N ALA A 58 -2.92 -4.38 -2.53
CA ALA A 58 -2.81 -4.07 -3.95
C ALA A 58 -4.18 -3.81 -4.60
N LEU A 59 -5.24 -4.52 -4.18
CA LEU A 59 -6.60 -4.27 -4.65
C LEU A 59 -7.15 -2.93 -4.12
N ALA A 60 -6.94 -2.63 -2.84
CA ALA A 60 -7.35 -1.39 -2.22
C ALA A 60 -6.66 -0.19 -2.88
N GLN A 61 -5.36 -0.28 -3.16
CA GLN A 61 -4.63 0.76 -3.91
C GLN A 61 -5.17 0.95 -5.32
N ARG A 62 -5.50 -0.14 -6.02
CA ARG A 62 -6.09 -0.04 -7.37
C ARG A 62 -7.47 0.59 -7.34
N ALA A 63 -8.31 0.23 -6.37
CA ALA A 63 -9.63 0.81 -6.20
C ALA A 63 -9.54 2.31 -5.86
N LEU A 64 -8.66 2.66 -4.91
CA LEU A 64 -8.37 4.04 -4.55
C LEU A 64 -7.90 4.87 -5.75
N LEU A 65 -6.93 4.36 -6.51
CA LEU A 65 -6.42 5.05 -7.69
C LEU A 65 -7.51 5.25 -8.75
N ALA A 66 -8.34 4.23 -8.99
CA ALA A 66 -9.46 4.35 -9.92
C ALA A 66 -10.46 5.42 -9.47
N ASP A 67 -10.70 5.54 -8.17
CA ASP A 67 -11.62 6.53 -7.62
C ASP A 67 -11.04 7.96 -7.66
N ALA A 68 -9.74 8.09 -7.36
CA ALA A 68 -9.00 9.33 -7.51
C ALA A 68 -9.02 9.83 -8.98
N GLN A 69 -8.86 8.90 -9.93
CA GLN A 69 -8.94 9.17 -11.37
C GLN A 69 -10.35 9.59 -11.82
N ARG A 70 -11.41 9.13 -11.14
CA ARG A 70 -12.79 9.59 -11.40
C ARG A 70 -13.09 10.97 -10.84
N GLY A 71 -12.15 11.56 -10.10
CA GLY A 71 -12.30 12.90 -9.53
C GLY A 71 -12.64 12.92 -8.05
N ASN A 72 -12.75 11.78 -7.34
CA ASN A 72 -13.10 11.82 -5.93
C ASN A 72 -12.02 12.57 -5.12
N PRO A 73 -12.31 13.73 -4.50
CA PRO A 73 -11.32 14.54 -3.81
C PRO A 73 -10.71 13.83 -2.60
N ASP A 74 -11.47 13.04 -1.85
CA ASP A 74 -10.97 12.27 -0.72
C ASP A 74 -9.98 11.20 -1.21
N ALA A 75 -10.33 10.49 -2.28
CA ALA A 75 -9.44 9.49 -2.86
C ALA A 75 -8.16 10.10 -3.44
N GLN A 76 -8.25 11.27 -4.07
CA GLN A 76 -7.09 12.03 -4.54
C GLN A 76 -6.17 12.44 -3.38
N TYR A 77 -6.75 12.92 -2.27
CA TYR A 77 -6.00 13.27 -1.07
C TYR A 77 -5.27 12.07 -0.46
N VAL A 78 -5.95 10.93 -0.31
CA VAL A 78 -5.33 9.70 0.19
C VAL A 78 -4.24 9.19 -0.77
N GLN A 79 -4.48 9.25 -2.08
CA GLN A 79 -3.47 8.88 -3.08
C GLN A 79 -2.23 9.78 -2.99
N ALA A 80 -2.42 11.08 -2.73
CA ALA A 80 -1.33 12.02 -2.51
C ALA A 80 -0.52 11.66 -1.25
N MET A 81 -1.19 11.35 -0.13
CA MET A 81 -0.53 10.92 1.11
C MET A 81 0.35 9.69 0.91
N ILE A 82 -0.14 8.69 0.15
CA ILE A 82 0.63 7.48 -0.16
C ILE A 82 1.91 7.81 -0.94
N LEU A 83 1.82 8.76 -1.87
CA LEU A 83 2.93 9.13 -2.75
C LEU A 83 3.91 10.10 -2.10
N GLU A 84 3.55 10.78 -1.02
CA GLU A 84 4.30 11.91 -0.48
C GLU A 84 5.78 11.57 -0.16
N GLN A 85 6.03 10.36 0.35
CA GLN A 85 7.38 9.91 0.71
C GLN A 85 8.17 9.33 -0.47
N THR A 86 7.51 8.89 -1.53
CA THR A 86 8.15 8.15 -2.64
C THR A 86 8.24 8.96 -3.93
N ASP A 87 7.24 9.81 -4.19
CA ASP A 87 7.13 10.66 -5.36
C ASP A 87 6.36 11.94 -4.99
N MET A 88 7.09 12.87 -4.38
CA MET A 88 6.54 14.16 -3.94
C MET A 88 5.89 14.94 -5.10
N LYS A 89 6.41 14.82 -6.32
CA LYS A 89 5.84 15.53 -7.48
C LYS A 89 4.45 14.99 -7.82
N ALA A 90 4.31 13.67 -7.86
CA ALA A 90 3.01 13.04 -8.07
C ALA A 90 2.05 13.33 -6.89
N ALA A 91 2.55 13.34 -5.65
CA ALA A 91 1.76 13.71 -4.48
C ALA A 91 1.18 15.13 -4.58
N LEU A 92 2.01 16.12 -4.93
CA LEU A 92 1.59 17.51 -5.11
C LEU A 92 0.48 17.63 -6.16
N HIS A 93 0.61 16.94 -7.30
CA HIS A 93 -0.43 16.95 -8.33
C HIS A 93 -1.78 16.45 -7.80
N TRP A 94 -1.80 15.36 -7.02
CA TRP A 94 -3.03 14.83 -6.45
C TRP A 94 -3.59 15.72 -5.34
N TYR A 95 -2.74 16.30 -4.50
CA TYR A 95 -3.18 17.28 -3.51
C TYR A 95 -3.78 18.52 -4.17
N GLU A 96 -3.19 19.02 -5.25
CA GLU A 96 -3.72 20.15 -6.03
C GLU A 96 -5.08 19.82 -6.64
N ALA A 97 -5.25 18.61 -7.19
CA ALA A 97 -6.53 18.15 -7.71
C ALA A 97 -7.63 18.10 -6.63
N ALA A 98 -7.31 17.58 -5.44
CA ALA A 98 -8.25 17.53 -4.31
C ALA A 98 -8.57 18.95 -3.77
N ALA A 99 -7.54 19.80 -3.64
CA ALA A 99 -7.68 21.18 -3.16
C ALA A 99 -8.47 22.06 -4.13
N ALA A 100 -8.33 21.85 -5.44
CA ALA A 100 -9.11 22.55 -6.47
C ALA A 100 -10.62 22.26 -6.36
N GLN A 101 -11.00 21.13 -5.75
CA GLN A 101 -12.38 20.78 -5.46
C GLN A 101 -12.85 21.27 -4.08
N GLY A 102 -12.01 21.99 -3.35
CA GLY A 102 -12.33 22.58 -2.05
C GLY A 102 -12.09 21.66 -0.85
N LEU A 103 -11.36 20.55 -1.00
CA LEU A 103 -11.05 19.69 0.14
C LEU A 103 -10.06 20.39 1.09
N GLU A 104 -10.54 20.79 2.26
CA GLU A 104 -9.78 21.56 3.25
C GLU A 104 -8.48 20.85 3.67
N ALA A 105 -8.54 19.53 3.93
CA ALA A 105 -7.36 18.75 4.29
C ALA A 105 -6.24 18.83 3.23
N ALA A 106 -6.60 18.83 1.94
CA ALA A 106 -5.63 18.99 0.86
C ALA A 106 -5.05 20.40 0.80
N ILE A 107 -5.88 21.43 1.01
CA ILE A 107 -5.44 22.82 1.04
C ILE A 107 -4.45 23.05 2.18
N GLU A 108 -4.78 22.59 3.40
CA GLU A 108 -3.91 22.69 4.56
C GLU A 108 -2.59 21.96 4.34
N ARG A 109 -2.63 20.74 3.79
CA ARG A 109 -1.40 19.98 3.53
C ARG A 109 -0.50 20.67 2.50
N LEU A 110 -1.07 21.23 1.44
CA LEU A 110 -0.31 22.03 0.47
C LEU A 110 0.32 23.28 1.09
N GLN A 111 -0.38 23.96 2.00
CA GLN A 111 0.17 25.12 2.70
C GLN A 111 1.36 24.72 3.59
N GLN A 112 1.26 23.61 4.32
CA GLN A 112 2.35 23.07 5.12
C GLN A 112 3.57 22.73 4.25
N LEU A 113 3.37 21.99 3.16
CA LEU A 113 4.44 21.61 2.23
C LEU A 113 5.13 22.84 1.61
N ARG A 114 4.39 23.90 1.33
CA ARG A 114 4.95 25.18 0.83
C ARG A 114 5.70 25.95 1.91
N GLY A 115 5.22 25.92 3.15
CA GLY A 115 5.88 26.52 4.31
C GLY A 115 7.21 25.84 4.64
N ASP A 116 7.27 24.51 4.54
CA ASP A 116 8.48 23.73 4.75
C ASP A 116 9.52 23.91 3.63
N ALA A 117 9.07 24.25 2.42
CA ALA A 117 9.94 24.53 1.27
C ALA A 117 10.55 25.95 1.30
N ALA A 118 10.07 26.85 2.17
CA ALA A 118 10.68 28.17 2.33
C ALA A 118 12.02 28.05 3.09
N PRO A 119 13.10 28.71 2.63
CA PRO A 119 14.37 28.67 3.33
C PRO A 119 14.20 29.27 4.73
N ARG A 120 14.58 28.50 5.76
CA ARG A 120 14.70 28.99 7.14
C ARG A 120 15.94 29.86 7.31
#